data_AF-A0A537YNG4-F1
#
_entry.id   AF-A0A537YNG4-F1
#
_cell.length_a   1.000
_cell.length_b   1.000
_cell.length_c   1.000
_cell.angle_alpha   90.00
_cell.angle_beta   90.00
_cell.angle_gamma   90.00
#
_symmetry.space_group_name_H-M   'P 1'
#
loop_
_entity.id
_entity.type
_entity.pdbx_description
1 polymer ?
#
loop_
_entity_poly.entity_id
_entity_poly.type
_entity_poly.pdbx_seq_one_letter_code
_entity_poly.pdbx_strand_id
1 'polypeptide(L)'
;MRDFLLNESIKRLATETASRLSSLVAMGEEIPFDVAADAGDDSAFYSYVPMTGRYVVDHADELRALPSFGAAREATVEAGVAAAYLEARGEAVPADPGARAELMLVTFFSELWEGSAGFALDRERLETALSTLDAESRDADDAEVLIVPIVGLRMSMPRLQLPHGMRIVRADSIEAPVEAMRSEGMGRAAWEPQYLAVADQDSEGGAEVALQQLRELISVMRMFKGGGIGLGPYAFAPTGEGCWRRIATGAPATRPGGYRLGEDEAEMLVEFAAALEARPDPDSALTWAVGRFEMGCERPTALEGLSDHLLAMRAVLEGHGPVGASLPLRAAALIADEEMDRIEAGERVEHVLELERAMMNGRPVERAIELATWMEEGTRRLLREAALGELGNDLSTVADETLIVDGLAEGDAQISVSVAEELVLEEEPLAEEPSIVPESEDEEISIEAFEPEPELSAELQLPVEELPEEEYVEQETRIMEPVPAEDEIRITATPWLEEVSDPRGGDTIQWPADSDRDIQHREKVDTPRVRHLFPVPEDADWEVSHLEFEYSRNRAR
;
A
#
# COMPACT_ATOMS: atom_id res chain seq x y z
N MET A 1 10.54 -31.36 17.21
CA MET A 1 11.14 -32.65 16.79
C MET A 1 11.80 -32.55 15.40
N ARG A 2 11.49 -31.52 14.60
CA ARG A 2 12.02 -31.28 13.24
C ARG A 2 13.54 -31.04 13.18
N ASP A 3 14.15 -30.39 14.19
CA ASP A 3 15.54 -29.91 14.06
C ASP A 3 16.64 -30.79 14.66
N PHE A 4 16.32 -31.84 15.42
CA PHE A 4 17.39 -32.65 16.04
C PHE A 4 18.21 -33.43 14.98
N LEU A 5 17.52 -34.01 14.00
CA LEU A 5 18.18 -34.79 12.94
C LEU A 5 19.00 -33.91 12.00
N LEU A 6 18.47 -32.74 11.63
CA LEU A 6 19.18 -31.74 10.84
C LEU A 6 20.44 -31.27 11.58
N ASN A 7 20.29 -30.81 12.82
CA ASN A 7 21.40 -30.26 13.60
C ASN A 7 22.50 -31.30 13.85
N GLU A 8 22.16 -32.56 14.17
CA GLU A 8 23.15 -33.62 14.33
C GLU A 8 23.86 -33.96 13.00
N SER A 9 23.12 -33.99 11.89
CA SER A 9 23.69 -34.27 10.56
C SER A 9 24.67 -33.17 10.11
N ILE A 10 24.33 -31.89 10.32
CA ILE A 10 25.20 -30.76 10.00
C ILE A 10 26.41 -30.74 10.94
N LYS A 11 26.25 -30.99 12.25
CA LYS A 11 27.38 -31.05 13.20
C LYS A 11 28.39 -32.13 12.83
N ARG A 12 27.90 -33.31 12.41
CA ARG A 12 28.76 -34.38 11.93
C ARG A 12 29.48 -34.00 10.65
N LEU A 13 28.76 -33.44 9.68
CA LEU A 13 29.36 -32.98 8.42
C LEU A 13 30.39 -31.87 8.66
N ALA A 14 30.12 -30.91 9.54
CA ALA A 14 31.05 -29.85 9.93
C ALA A 14 32.37 -30.40 10.47
N THR A 15 32.30 -31.47 11.29
CA THR A 15 33.49 -32.13 11.85
C THR A 15 34.32 -32.84 10.77
N GLU A 16 33.65 -33.53 9.84
CA GLU A 16 34.30 -34.20 8.71
C GLU A 16 34.92 -33.18 7.74
N THR A 17 34.20 -32.11 7.41
CA THR A 17 34.67 -31.00 6.56
C THR A 17 35.86 -30.28 7.17
N ALA A 18 35.80 -29.90 8.45
CA ALA A 18 36.92 -29.30 9.18
C ALA A 18 38.20 -30.15 9.09
N SER A 19 38.05 -31.47 9.28
CA SER A 19 39.14 -32.43 9.21
C SER A 19 39.70 -32.57 7.80
N ARG A 20 38.83 -32.62 6.77
CA ARG A 20 39.23 -32.74 5.36
C ARG A 20 39.96 -31.51 4.87
N LEU A 21 39.41 -30.31 5.07
CA LEU A 21 40.01 -29.05 4.64
C LEU A 21 41.33 -28.77 5.38
N SER A 22 41.38 -29.05 6.69
CA SER A 22 42.64 -28.95 7.45
C SER A 22 43.73 -29.89 6.91
N SER A 23 43.35 -31.10 6.46
CA SER A 23 44.29 -32.04 5.85
C SER A 23 44.79 -31.56 4.49
N LEU A 24 43.95 -30.92 3.67
CA LEU A 24 44.34 -30.37 2.37
C LEU A 24 45.37 -29.25 2.53
N VAL A 25 45.10 -28.31 3.45
CA VAL A 25 46.04 -27.23 3.81
C VAL A 25 47.35 -27.81 4.38
N ALA A 26 47.29 -28.84 5.23
CA ALA A 26 48.48 -29.50 5.77
C ALA A 26 49.31 -30.23 4.71
N MET A 27 48.72 -30.62 3.58
CA MET A 27 49.43 -31.19 2.43
C MET A 27 50.09 -30.13 1.54
N GLY A 28 49.93 -28.85 1.88
CA GLY A 28 50.62 -27.72 1.23
C GLY A 28 49.74 -26.93 0.26
N GLU A 29 48.41 -27.10 0.32
CA GLU A 29 47.50 -26.25 -0.44
C GLU A 29 47.33 -24.88 0.24
N GLU A 30 47.37 -23.82 -0.56
CA GLU A 30 47.34 -22.44 -0.08
C GLU A 30 45.90 -21.89 -0.04
N ILE A 31 45.53 -21.26 1.07
CA ILE A 31 44.25 -20.55 1.20
C ILE A 31 44.43 -19.17 0.52
N PRO A 32 43.57 -18.79 -0.45
CA PRO A 32 43.60 -17.46 -1.03
C PRO A 32 43.43 -16.38 0.04
N PHE A 33 44.06 -15.23 -0.15
CA PHE A 33 43.93 -14.09 0.74
C PHE A 33 43.55 -12.84 -0.05
N ASP A 34 42.85 -11.92 0.61
CA ASP A 34 42.56 -10.58 0.12
C ASP A 34 43.26 -9.54 1.01
N VAL A 35 43.34 -8.30 0.54
CA VAL A 35 43.96 -7.18 1.23
C VAL A 35 42.88 -6.17 1.57
N ALA A 36 42.42 -6.17 2.83
CA ALA A 36 41.45 -5.22 3.33
C ALA A 36 42.14 -4.01 3.98
N ALA A 37 41.56 -2.82 3.86
CA ALA A 37 41.90 -1.70 4.73
C ALA A 37 41.14 -1.91 6.06
N ASP A 38 41.81 -1.78 7.20
CA ASP A 38 41.13 -1.87 8.50
C ASP A 38 40.03 -0.80 8.58
N ALA A 39 38.81 -1.21 8.96
CA ALA A 39 37.62 -0.36 9.05
C ALA A 39 37.62 0.60 10.25
N GLY A 40 38.75 1.26 10.50
CA GLY A 40 38.87 2.39 11.42
C GLY A 40 39.40 3.58 10.65
N ASP A 41 38.70 4.71 10.73
CA ASP A 41 38.87 5.95 9.94
C ASP A 41 40.28 6.61 9.95
N ASP A 42 41.29 5.99 10.58
CA ASP A 42 42.66 6.50 10.71
C ASP A 42 43.77 5.42 10.57
N SER A 43 43.46 4.19 10.13
CA SER A 43 44.50 3.15 9.94
C SER A 43 45.04 3.14 8.51
N ALA A 44 46.29 3.57 8.31
CA ALA A 44 47.02 3.46 7.03
C ALA A 44 47.58 2.04 6.77
N PHE A 45 47.14 1.04 7.54
CA PHE A 45 47.64 -0.34 7.43
C PHE A 45 46.63 -1.24 6.73
N TYR A 46 47.15 -2.02 5.78
CA TYR A 46 46.41 -3.07 5.11
C TYR A 46 46.54 -4.38 5.90
N SER A 47 45.42 -5.06 6.15
CA SER A 47 45.38 -6.37 6.77
C SER A 47 45.11 -7.46 5.72
N TYR A 48 45.84 -8.58 5.82
CA TYR A 48 45.61 -9.75 4.98
C TYR A 48 44.46 -10.55 5.55
N VAL A 49 43.35 -10.67 4.81
CA VAL A 49 42.17 -11.42 5.23
C VAL A 49 42.13 -12.75 4.48
N PRO A 50 42.14 -13.90 5.16
CA PRO A 50 42.03 -15.20 4.51
C PRO A 50 40.63 -15.38 3.90
N MET A 51 40.56 -15.75 2.61
CA MET A 51 39.32 -16.01 1.89
C MET A 51 38.92 -17.49 2.04
N THR A 52 38.71 -17.92 3.27
CA THR A 52 38.40 -19.31 3.61
C THR A 52 37.06 -19.79 3.06
N GLY A 53 36.05 -18.94 2.93
CA GLY A 53 34.77 -19.32 2.33
C GLY A 53 34.92 -19.55 0.83
N ARG A 54 35.67 -18.69 0.11
CA ARG A 54 36.05 -18.96 -1.29
C ARG A 54 36.76 -20.30 -1.44
N TYR A 55 37.70 -20.61 -0.54
CA TYR A 55 38.38 -21.91 -0.54
C TYR A 55 37.39 -23.07 -0.34
N VAL A 56 36.38 -22.93 0.52
CA VAL A 56 35.31 -23.94 0.70
C VAL A 56 34.51 -24.13 -0.58
N VAL A 57 34.14 -23.04 -1.26
CA VAL A 57 33.38 -23.08 -2.53
C VAL A 57 34.20 -23.76 -3.63
N ASP A 58 35.48 -23.42 -3.77
CA ASP A 58 36.39 -24.02 -4.75
C ASP A 58 36.58 -25.54 -4.51
N HIS A 59 36.42 -25.98 -3.26
CA HIS A 59 36.51 -27.38 -2.84
C HIS A 59 35.14 -28.06 -2.60
N ALA A 60 34.05 -27.53 -3.17
CA ALA A 60 32.72 -28.09 -2.96
C ALA A 60 32.62 -29.60 -3.34
N ASP A 61 33.39 -30.07 -4.33
CA ASP A 61 33.42 -31.50 -4.68
C ASP A 61 34.04 -32.38 -3.60
N GLU A 62 35.02 -31.86 -2.85
CA GLU A 62 35.60 -32.55 -1.69
C GLU A 62 34.59 -32.67 -0.54
N LEU A 63 33.73 -31.66 -0.36
CA LEU A 63 32.62 -31.72 0.59
C LEU A 63 31.60 -32.78 0.16
N ARG A 64 31.21 -32.81 -1.14
CA ARG A 64 30.26 -33.79 -1.69
C ARG A 64 30.75 -35.23 -1.56
N ALA A 65 32.06 -35.44 -1.58
CA ALA A 65 32.66 -36.76 -1.44
C ALA A 65 32.66 -37.31 0.00
N LEU A 66 32.30 -36.49 1.00
CA LEU A 66 32.29 -36.90 2.41
C LEU A 66 31.19 -37.92 2.71
N PRO A 67 31.45 -38.96 3.54
CA PRO A 67 30.45 -39.97 3.89
C PRO A 67 29.18 -39.41 4.54
N SER A 68 29.30 -38.33 5.32
CA SER A 68 28.18 -37.68 6.00
C SER A 68 27.36 -36.74 5.10
N PHE A 69 27.87 -36.36 3.92
CA PHE A 69 27.25 -35.36 3.06
C PHE A 69 25.85 -35.78 2.58
N GLY A 70 25.70 -37.03 2.15
CA GLY A 70 24.40 -37.55 1.70
C GLY A 70 23.34 -37.52 2.80
N ALA A 71 23.71 -37.85 4.04
CA ALA A 71 22.78 -37.82 5.16
C ALA A 71 22.37 -36.39 5.54
N ALA A 72 23.31 -35.44 5.51
CA ALA A 72 23.01 -34.03 5.75
C ALA A 72 22.12 -33.45 4.64
N ARG A 73 22.40 -33.79 3.37
CA ARG A 73 21.56 -33.37 2.23
C ARG A 73 20.12 -33.84 2.40
N GLU A 74 19.90 -35.13 2.68
CA GLU A 74 18.54 -35.66 2.88
C GLU A 74 17.84 -35.01 4.08
N ALA A 75 18.56 -34.79 5.19
CA ALA A 75 18.01 -34.07 6.35
C ALA A 75 17.61 -32.62 6.00
N THR A 76 18.41 -31.91 5.20
CA THR A 76 18.09 -30.56 4.72
C THR A 76 16.87 -30.56 3.80
N VAL A 77 16.73 -31.56 2.93
CA VAL A 77 15.54 -31.73 2.07
C VAL A 77 14.28 -31.98 2.91
N GLU A 78 14.36 -32.88 3.89
CA GLU A 78 13.24 -33.20 4.78
C GLU A 78 12.83 -32.01 5.66
N ALA A 79 13.81 -31.24 6.14
CA ALA A 79 13.57 -30.04 6.93
C ALA A 79 13.00 -28.88 6.10
N GLY A 80 13.32 -28.80 4.80
CA GLY A 80 12.78 -27.78 3.90
C GLY A 80 13.42 -26.39 4.04
N VAL A 81 14.52 -26.26 4.80
CA VAL A 81 15.14 -24.98 5.18
C VAL A 81 15.93 -24.30 4.05
N ALA A 82 16.32 -25.06 3.01
CA ALA A 82 17.29 -24.61 2.03
C ALA A 82 16.83 -23.45 1.13
N ALA A 83 15.53 -23.33 0.83
CA ALA A 83 15.01 -22.25 -0.01
C ALA A 83 15.12 -20.90 0.70
N ALA A 84 14.56 -20.81 1.92
CA ALA A 84 14.58 -19.58 2.72
C ALA A 84 16.00 -19.10 3.02
N TYR A 85 16.91 -20.03 3.35
CA TYR A 85 18.31 -19.71 3.62
C TYR A 85 19.03 -19.08 2.42
N LEU A 86 18.80 -19.62 1.22
CA LEU A 86 19.42 -19.12 -0.02
C LEU A 86 18.80 -17.79 -0.47
N GLU A 87 17.48 -17.63 -0.35
CA GLU A 87 16.79 -16.38 -0.66
C GLU A 87 17.28 -15.22 0.22
N ALA A 88 17.49 -15.46 1.51
CA ALA A 88 18.02 -14.46 2.45
C ALA A 88 19.41 -13.94 2.04
N ARG A 89 20.16 -14.74 1.28
CA ARG A 89 21.51 -14.42 0.78
C ARG A 89 21.51 -13.90 -0.66
N GLY A 90 20.34 -13.78 -1.29
CA GLY A 90 20.22 -13.36 -2.69
C GLY A 90 20.70 -14.42 -3.69
N GLU A 91 20.81 -15.68 -3.27
CA GLU A 91 21.26 -16.78 -4.12
C GLU A 91 20.11 -17.31 -5.00
N ALA A 92 20.44 -17.73 -6.22
CA ALA A 92 19.46 -18.31 -7.13
C ALA A 92 19.04 -19.72 -6.64
N VAL A 93 17.78 -19.87 -6.26
CA VAL A 93 17.24 -21.12 -5.70
C VAL A 93 17.02 -22.18 -6.79
N PRO A 94 17.73 -23.33 -6.75
CA PRO A 94 17.50 -24.41 -7.70
C PRO A 94 16.10 -25.04 -7.53
N ALA A 95 15.49 -25.46 -8.65
CA ALA A 95 14.19 -26.13 -8.65
C ALA A 95 14.27 -27.54 -8.06
N ASP A 96 15.37 -28.27 -8.31
CA ASP A 96 15.60 -29.60 -7.75
C ASP A 96 15.88 -29.52 -6.24
N PRO A 97 15.10 -30.21 -5.39
CA PRO A 97 15.30 -30.16 -3.93
C PRO A 97 16.68 -30.62 -3.49
N GLY A 98 17.26 -31.60 -4.18
CA GLY A 98 18.59 -32.11 -3.90
C GLY A 98 19.67 -31.09 -4.18
N ALA A 99 19.69 -30.54 -5.40
CA ALA A 99 20.62 -29.48 -5.79
C ALA A 99 20.48 -28.24 -4.91
N ARG A 100 19.26 -27.89 -4.50
CA ARG A 100 19.00 -26.80 -3.56
C ARG A 100 19.61 -27.06 -2.17
N ALA A 101 19.43 -28.26 -1.63
CA ALA A 101 20.04 -28.65 -0.35
C ALA A 101 21.57 -28.67 -0.42
N GLU A 102 22.15 -29.17 -1.53
CA GLU A 102 23.60 -29.15 -1.73
C GLU A 102 24.17 -27.73 -1.78
N LEU A 103 23.51 -26.83 -2.53
CA LEU A 103 23.92 -25.43 -2.61
C LEU A 103 23.88 -24.77 -1.23
N MET A 104 22.79 -24.95 -0.49
CA MET A 104 22.66 -24.43 0.87
C MET A 104 23.77 -24.93 1.81
N LEU A 105 24.11 -26.23 1.77
CA LEU A 105 25.19 -26.77 2.61
C LEU A 105 26.55 -26.15 2.27
N VAL A 106 26.85 -25.97 0.97
CA VAL A 106 28.11 -25.33 0.54
C VAL A 106 28.16 -23.87 0.98
N THR A 107 27.08 -23.12 0.79
CA THR A 107 26.97 -21.71 1.24
C THR A 107 27.10 -21.60 2.76
N PHE A 108 26.43 -22.48 3.51
CA PHE A 108 26.51 -22.53 4.97
C PHE A 108 27.95 -22.75 5.47
N PHE A 109 28.66 -23.72 4.89
CA PHE A 109 30.04 -23.98 5.28
C PHE A 109 31.01 -22.88 4.81
N SER A 110 30.75 -22.26 3.66
CA SER A 110 31.51 -21.10 3.21
C SER A 110 31.45 -19.99 4.27
N GLU A 111 30.25 -19.61 4.71
CA GLU A 111 30.04 -18.59 5.74
C GLU A 111 30.56 -19.00 7.12
N LEU A 112 30.44 -20.29 7.47
CA LEU A 112 30.93 -20.81 8.74
C LEU A 112 32.44 -20.62 8.89
N TRP A 113 33.22 -20.70 7.80
CA TRP A 113 34.67 -20.53 7.87
C TRP A 113 35.17 -19.19 7.34
N GLU A 114 34.37 -18.39 6.65
CA GLU A 114 34.78 -17.09 6.09
C GLU A 114 35.50 -16.21 7.14
N GLY A 115 36.62 -15.59 6.75
CA GLY A 115 37.47 -14.78 7.63
C GLY A 115 38.23 -15.54 8.74
N SER A 116 38.17 -16.88 8.78
CA SER A 116 38.94 -17.67 9.74
C SER A 116 40.38 -17.88 9.28
N ALA A 117 41.33 -17.92 10.22
CA ALA A 117 42.72 -18.24 9.90
C ALA A 117 42.97 -19.71 9.47
N GLY A 118 41.94 -20.57 9.57
CA GLY A 118 42.00 -21.97 9.17
C GLY A 118 40.68 -22.70 9.45
N PHE A 119 40.67 -24.02 9.28
CA PHE A 119 39.46 -24.85 9.33
C PHE A 119 39.25 -25.58 10.66
N ALA A 120 39.79 -25.07 11.76
CA ALA A 120 39.48 -25.59 13.08
C ALA A 120 37.98 -25.34 13.38
N LEU A 121 37.28 -26.37 13.86
CA LEU A 121 35.86 -26.24 14.17
C LEU A 121 35.69 -25.51 15.51
N ASP A 122 35.23 -24.26 15.44
CA ASP A 122 34.75 -23.53 16.60
C ASP A 122 33.30 -23.93 16.87
N ARG A 123 33.07 -24.50 18.07
CA ARG A 123 31.74 -24.96 18.48
C ARG A 123 30.79 -23.79 18.68
N GLU A 124 31.26 -22.66 19.24
CA GLU A 124 30.40 -21.51 19.49
C GLU A 124 29.91 -20.93 18.16
N ARG A 125 30.83 -20.73 17.21
CA ARG A 125 30.50 -20.26 15.86
C ARG A 125 29.52 -21.20 15.12
N LEU A 126 29.70 -22.52 15.24
CA LEU A 126 28.79 -23.49 14.64
C LEU A 126 27.38 -23.44 15.27
N GLU A 127 27.28 -23.38 16.60
CA GLU A 127 25.98 -23.30 17.27
C GLU A 127 25.26 -21.98 16.93
N THR A 128 25.99 -20.87 16.81
CA THR A 128 25.45 -19.59 16.32
C THR A 128 24.93 -19.71 14.89
N ALA A 129 25.72 -20.29 13.97
CA ALA A 129 25.29 -20.48 12.58
C ALA A 129 24.06 -21.37 12.46
N LEU A 130 23.96 -22.44 13.27
CA LEU A 130 22.78 -23.29 13.33
C LEU A 130 21.56 -22.53 13.89
N SER A 131 21.75 -21.71 14.93
CA SER A 131 20.67 -20.87 15.47
C SER A 131 20.16 -19.85 14.45
N THR A 132 21.05 -19.28 13.63
CA THR A 132 20.67 -18.39 12.53
C THR A 132 19.90 -19.15 11.45
N LEU A 133 20.35 -20.34 11.06
CA LEU A 133 19.63 -21.20 10.11
C LEU A 133 18.20 -21.52 10.60
N ASP A 134 18.07 -21.94 11.86
CA ASP A 134 16.78 -22.25 12.47
C ASP A 134 15.88 -20.99 12.44
N ALA A 135 16.41 -19.82 12.81
CA ALA A 135 15.66 -18.56 12.79
C ALA A 135 15.20 -18.12 11.39
N GLU A 136 16.04 -18.25 10.35
CA GLU A 136 15.67 -17.88 8.97
C GLU A 136 14.65 -18.85 8.34
N SER A 137 14.61 -20.09 8.85
CA SER A 137 13.70 -21.12 8.35
C SER A 137 12.28 -21.06 8.95
N ARG A 138 12.11 -20.35 10.07
CA ARG A 138 10.79 -20.21 10.71
C ARG A 138 9.81 -19.44 9.85
N ASP A 139 8.55 -19.83 9.95
CA ASP A 139 7.47 -19.12 9.31
C ASP A 139 7.13 -17.85 10.12
N ALA A 140 6.52 -16.87 9.48
CA ALA A 140 5.98 -15.70 10.16
C ALA A 140 4.86 -16.04 11.14
N ASP A 141 4.16 -17.15 10.91
CA ASP A 141 3.10 -17.67 11.79
C ASP A 141 3.63 -18.23 13.11
N ASP A 142 4.93 -18.55 13.19
CA ASP A 142 5.58 -19.02 14.41
C ASP A 142 5.99 -17.86 15.34
N ALA A 143 5.88 -16.61 14.89
CA ALA A 143 6.31 -15.44 15.65
C ALA A 143 5.25 -15.02 16.68
N GLU A 144 5.68 -14.60 17.87
CA GLU A 144 4.75 -14.17 18.94
C GLU A 144 4.09 -12.81 18.66
N VAL A 145 4.70 -11.98 17.81
CA VAL A 145 4.22 -10.63 17.51
C VAL A 145 4.40 -10.31 16.03
N LEU A 146 3.55 -9.45 15.50
CA LEU A 146 3.70 -8.87 14.18
C LEU A 146 3.85 -7.36 14.31
N ILE A 147 4.89 -6.79 13.69
CA ILE A 147 5.14 -5.34 13.70
C ILE A 147 4.97 -4.75 12.29
N VAL A 148 4.33 -3.59 12.20
CA VAL A 148 4.08 -2.89 10.94
C VAL A 148 4.35 -1.39 11.10
N PRO A 149 5.16 -0.77 10.24
CA PRO A 149 5.31 0.69 10.25
C PRO A 149 3.99 1.39 9.95
N ILE A 150 3.62 2.41 10.73
CA ILE A 150 2.47 3.27 10.44
C ILE A 150 2.94 4.49 9.66
N VAL A 151 2.30 4.74 8.52
CA VAL A 151 2.56 5.90 7.66
C VAL A 151 1.60 7.02 8.02
N GLY A 152 2.10 8.27 8.03
CA GLY A 152 1.29 9.47 8.30
C GLY A 152 1.03 9.82 9.79
N LEU A 153 1.15 8.87 10.73
CA LEU A 153 0.93 9.08 12.17
C LEU A 153 2.00 9.90 12.92
N ARG A 154 1.56 10.93 13.65
CA ARG A 154 2.35 11.71 14.61
C ARG A 154 1.65 11.72 15.96
N MET A 155 2.39 11.34 16.99
CA MET A 155 1.94 11.24 18.37
C MET A 155 2.89 11.99 19.30
N SER A 156 2.36 12.60 20.36
CA SER A 156 3.16 13.22 21.42
C SER A 156 3.72 12.21 22.42
N MET A 157 3.01 11.09 22.62
CA MET A 157 3.39 9.99 23.50
C MET A 157 4.20 8.91 22.78
N PRO A 158 5.14 8.23 23.45
CA PRO A 158 5.98 7.20 22.83
C PRO A 158 5.27 5.85 22.68
N ARG A 159 4.16 5.63 23.39
CA ARG A 159 3.39 4.38 23.36
C ARG A 159 1.91 4.66 23.61
N LEU A 160 1.05 3.97 22.88
CA LEU A 160 -0.38 3.88 23.09
C LEU A 160 -0.78 2.40 23.12
N GLN A 161 -1.52 2.00 24.15
CA GLN A 161 -2.07 0.65 24.26
C GLN A 161 -3.55 0.71 23.90
N LEU A 162 -3.97 -0.18 23.01
CA LEU A 162 -5.35 -0.34 22.59
C LEU A 162 -5.88 -1.70 23.07
N PRO A 163 -7.20 -1.92 22.99
CA PRO A 163 -7.81 -3.22 23.28
C PRO A 163 -7.29 -4.35 22.36
N HIS A 164 -7.61 -5.61 22.68
CA HIS A 164 -7.15 -6.80 21.94
C HIS A 164 -5.62 -6.97 21.80
N GLY A 165 -4.84 -6.44 22.74
CA GLY A 165 -3.37 -6.59 22.73
C GLY A 165 -2.65 -5.68 21.73
N MET A 166 -3.38 -4.93 20.90
CA MET A 166 -2.79 -4.00 19.94
C MET A 166 -2.09 -2.83 20.63
N ARG A 167 -0.90 -2.47 20.15
CA ARG A 167 -0.14 -1.33 20.68
C ARG A 167 0.54 -0.56 19.57
N ILE A 168 0.55 0.76 19.71
CA ILE A 168 1.35 1.64 18.87
C ILE A 168 2.55 2.08 19.69
N VAL A 169 3.75 1.90 19.17
CA VAL A 169 5.01 2.22 19.86
C VAL A 169 5.94 3.00 18.95
N ARG A 170 6.76 3.87 19.52
CA ARG A 170 7.82 4.55 18.80
C ARG A 170 8.90 3.53 18.39
N ALA A 171 9.38 3.61 17.16
CA ALA A 171 10.27 2.60 16.57
C ALA A 171 11.61 2.44 17.30
N ASP A 172 12.09 3.48 17.99
CA ASP A 172 13.31 3.45 18.80
C ASP A 172 13.13 2.81 20.18
N SER A 173 11.89 2.46 20.56
CA SER A 173 11.57 1.83 21.85
C SER A 173 11.51 0.31 21.79
N ILE A 174 11.57 -0.27 20.60
CA ILE A 174 11.58 -1.72 20.37
C ILE A 174 12.70 -2.10 19.40
N GLU A 175 13.13 -3.35 19.46
CA GLU A 175 13.97 -3.91 18.40
C GLU A 175 13.12 -4.14 17.16
N ALA A 176 13.56 -3.62 16.03
CA ALA A 176 12.88 -3.72 14.74
C ALA A 176 13.92 -3.69 13.62
N PRO A 177 13.62 -4.29 12.45
CA PRO A 177 14.53 -4.27 11.32
C PRO A 177 14.71 -2.84 10.81
N VAL A 178 15.88 -2.56 10.25
CA VAL A 178 16.26 -1.21 9.81
C VAL A 178 15.26 -0.68 8.77
N GLU A 179 14.67 -1.52 7.91
CA GLU A 179 13.65 -1.10 6.95
C GLU A 179 12.35 -0.65 7.63
N ALA A 180 12.01 -1.20 8.80
CA ALA A 180 10.86 -0.76 9.59
C ALA A 180 11.13 0.56 10.33
N MET A 181 12.39 0.81 10.68
CA MET A 181 12.81 2.02 11.40
C MET A 181 13.06 3.22 10.48
N ARG A 182 13.44 2.98 9.22
CA ARG A 182 13.76 4.04 8.26
C ARG A 182 12.50 4.69 7.67
N SER A 183 12.61 5.98 7.40
CA SER A 183 11.55 6.83 6.83
C SER A 183 11.54 6.88 5.30
N GLU A 184 12.50 6.22 4.63
CA GLU A 184 12.66 6.27 3.17
C GLU A 184 11.45 5.62 2.47
N GLY A 185 10.86 6.34 1.51
CA GLY A 185 9.64 5.90 0.83
C GLY A 185 8.34 6.11 1.59
N MET A 186 8.39 6.62 2.84
CA MET A 186 7.21 6.83 3.71
C MET A 186 6.75 8.30 3.79
N GLY A 187 7.29 9.18 2.92
CA GLY A 187 6.89 10.60 2.85
C GLY A 187 7.24 11.43 4.09
N ARG A 188 8.32 11.09 4.80
CA ARG A 188 8.73 11.71 6.08
C ARG A 188 10.16 12.23 6.04
N ALA A 189 10.42 13.27 6.85
CA ALA A 189 11.78 13.72 7.10
C ALA A 189 12.49 12.78 8.09
N ALA A 190 13.80 12.58 7.93
CA ALA A 190 14.59 11.61 8.69
C ALA A 190 14.63 11.86 10.23
N TRP A 191 14.26 13.06 10.68
CA TRP A 191 14.25 13.43 12.10
C TRP A 191 12.90 13.18 12.78
N GLU A 192 11.84 12.85 12.02
CA GLU A 192 10.52 12.58 12.58
C GLU A 192 10.44 11.17 13.17
N PRO A 193 9.86 11.00 14.38
CA PRO A 193 9.76 9.68 14.99
C PRO A 193 8.84 8.75 14.17
N GLN A 194 9.34 7.55 13.87
CA GLN A 194 8.56 6.48 13.27
C GLN A 194 7.75 5.76 14.35
N TYR A 195 6.51 5.40 14.04
CA TYR A 195 5.65 4.61 14.91
C TYR A 195 5.36 3.26 14.27
N LEU A 196 5.34 2.21 15.08
CA LEU A 196 5.07 0.85 14.68
C LEU A 196 3.78 0.40 15.36
N ALA A 197 2.87 -0.17 14.59
CA ALA A 197 1.76 -0.94 15.12
C ALA A 197 2.27 -2.34 15.45
N VAL A 198 1.91 -2.86 16.62
CA VAL A 198 2.28 -4.19 17.07
C VAL A 198 1.01 -4.93 17.47
N ALA A 199 0.82 -6.09 16.89
CA ALA A 199 -0.22 -7.04 17.27
C ALA A 199 0.44 -8.31 17.82
N ASP A 200 -0.11 -8.82 18.90
CA ASP A 200 0.30 -10.12 19.44
C ASP A 200 -0.32 -11.21 18.54
N GLN A 201 0.46 -12.24 18.20
CA GLN A 201 -0.03 -13.37 17.44
C GLN A 201 -0.46 -14.46 18.41
N ASP A 202 -1.75 -14.80 18.38
CA ASP A 202 -2.24 -16.00 19.04
C ASP A 202 -1.90 -17.24 18.19
N SER A 203 -1.52 -18.33 18.86
CA SER A 203 -1.03 -19.56 18.23
C SER A 203 -2.01 -20.26 17.28
N GLU A 204 -3.27 -19.82 17.22
CA GLU A 204 -4.30 -20.37 16.33
C GLU A 204 -4.59 -19.48 15.10
N GLY A 205 -4.23 -18.19 15.14
CA GLY A 205 -4.57 -17.22 14.09
C GLY A 205 -3.43 -16.90 13.11
N GLY A 206 -2.18 -17.06 13.53
CA GLY A 206 -1.00 -16.77 12.71
C GLY A 206 -0.88 -15.30 12.28
N ALA A 207 -0.02 -15.05 11.30
CA ALA A 207 0.32 -13.70 10.86
C ALA A 207 -0.82 -13.01 10.08
N GLU A 208 -1.68 -13.78 9.41
CA GLU A 208 -2.80 -13.23 8.62
C GLU A 208 -3.86 -12.57 9.53
N VAL A 209 -4.22 -13.21 10.65
CA VAL A 209 -5.18 -12.66 11.62
C VAL A 209 -4.60 -11.42 12.30
N ALA A 210 -3.33 -11.46 12.72
CA ALA A 210 -2.67 -10.29 13.29
C ALA A 210 -2.60 -9.13 12.30
N LEU A 211 -2.32 -9.40 11.01
CA LEU A 211 -2.34 -8.36 9.98
C LEU A 211 -3.74 -7.79 9.77
N GLN A 212 -4.79 -8.62 9.85
CA GLN A 212 -6.18 -8.17 9.76
C GLN A 212 -6.55 -7.25 10.93
N GLN A 213 -6.18 -7.58 12.17
CA GLN A 213 -6.34 -6.71 13.34
C GLN A 213 -5.63 -5.37 13.15
N LEU A 214 -4.42 -5.37 12.59
CA LEU A 214 -3.69 -4.14 12.30
C LEU A 214 -4.36 -3.29 11.21
N ARG A 215 -5.07 -3.88 10.25
CA ARG A 215 -5.91 -3.14 9.29
C ARG A 215 -7.13 -2.54 9.97
N GLU A 216 -7.80 -3.30 10.82
CA GLU A 216 -8.94 -2.83 11.61
C GLU A 216 -8.55 -1.66 12.52
N LEU A 217 -7.35 -1.68 13.11
CA LEU A 217 -6.80 -0.55 13.83
C LEU A 217 -6.77 0.73 12.98
N ILE A 218 -6.25 0.65 11.74
CA ILE A 218 -6.22 1.80 10.84
C ILE A 218 -7.64 2.28 10.52
N SER A 219 -8.58 1.36 10.31
CA SER A 219 -9.98 1.71 10.06
C SER A 219 -10.63 2.39 11.27
N VAL A 220 -10.36 1.93 12.49
CA VAL A 220 -10.81 2.60 13.72
C VAL A 220 -10.22 4.00 13.83
N MET A 221 -8.92 4.18 13.54
CA MET A 221 -8.29 5.50 13.58
C MET A 221 -8.86 6.46 12.52
N ARG A 222 -9.13 5.96 11.30
CA ARG A 222 -9.80 6.72 10.24
C ARG A 222 -11.24 7.04 10.62
N MET A 223 -11.98 6.13 11.24
CA MET A 223 -13.34 6.40 11.69
C MET A 223 -13.38 7.41 12.85
N PHE A 224 -12.39 7.39 13.74
CA PHE A 224 -12.31 8.31 14.88
C PHE A 224 -12.13 9.77 14.45
N LYS A 225 -11.22 10.02 13.48
CA LYS A 225 -10.81 11.38 13.07
C LYS A 225 -10.25 11.40 11.64
N GLY A 226 -10.45 12.52 10.95
CA GLY A 226 -9.82 12.81 9.66
C GLY A 226 -8.28 12.89 9.70
N GLY A 227 -7.65 12.29 8.69
CA GLY A 227 -6.20 12.38 8.50
C GLY A 227 -5.67 11.30 7.55
N GLY A 228 -4.47 11.56 7.01
CA GLY A 228 -3.74 10.59 6.18
C GLY A 228 -3.00 9.60 7.07
N ILE A 229 -3.57 8.40 7.25
CA ILE A 229 -2.96 7.30 8.02
C ILE A 229 -3.14 5.97 7.30
N GLY A 230 -2.18 5.07 7.46
CA GLY A 230 -2.23 3.70 6.95
C GLY A 230 -1.02 2.88 7.36
N LEU A 231 -1.04 1.60 6.99
CA LEU A 231 0.08 0.70 7.21
C LEU A 231 1.15 0.88 6.11
N GLY A 232 2.40 0.63 6.47
CA GLY A 232 3.50 0.50 5.53
C GLY A 232 3.32 -0.74 4.64
N PRO A 233 4.07 -0.83 3.53
CA PRO A 233 3.92 -1.92 2.55
C PRO A 233 4.33 -3.30 3.07
N TYR A 234 5.06 -3.35 4.20
CA TYR A 234 5.57 -4.60 4.75
C TYR A 234 5.38 -4.67 6.27
N ALA A 235 4.97 -5.84 6.72
CA ALA A 235 4.99 -6.28 8.11
C ALA A 235 6.23 -7.13 8.37
N PHE A 236 6.65 -7.19 9.62
CA PHE A 236 7.81 -7.94 10.06
C PHE A 236 7.44 -8.82 11.25
N ALA A 237 7.77 -10.10 11.15
CA ALA A 237 7.63 -11.08 12.22
C ALA A 237 9.03 -11.46 12.72
N PRO A 238 9.35 -11.32 14.02
CA PRO A 238 10.63 -11.75 14.56
C PRO A 238 10.70 -13.26 14.56
N THR A 239 11.66 -13.82 13.82
CA THR A 239 11.88 -15.26 13.75
C THR A 239 13.09 -15.71 14.57
N GLY A 240 13.90 -14.78 15.06
CA GLY A 240 15.01 -15.04 15.98
C GLY A 240 15.78 -13.75 16.29
N GLU A 241 16.88 -13.86 17.02
CA GLU A 241 17.73 -12.70 17.33
C GLU A 241 18.28 -12.09 16.03
N GLY A 242 17.91 -10.84 15.72
CA GLY A 242 18.30 -10.15 14.49
C GLY A 242 17.64 -10.67 13.19
N CYS A 243 16.80 -11.71 13.24
CA CYS A 243 16.15 -12.30 12.08
C CYS A 243 14.66 -11.92 12.00
N TRP A 244 14.24 -11.43 10.84
CA TRP A 244 12.89 -10.94 10.61
C TRP A 244 12.33 -11.51 9.32
N ARG A 245 11.11 -12.07 9.38
CA ARG A 245 10.35 -12.45 8.18
C ARG A 245 9.50 -11.30 7.71
N ARG A 246 9.64 -10.95 6.43
CA ARG A 246 8.90 -9.88 5.77
C ARG A 246 7.60 -10.43 5.16
N ILE A 247 6.50 -9.73 5.39
CA ILE A 247 5.17 -10.06 4.85
C ILE A 247 4.63 -8.83 4.14
N ALA A 248 4.08 -8.98 2.94
CA ALA A 248 3.43 -7.87 2.25
C ALA A 248 2.10 -7.54 2.95
N THR A 249 1.89 -6.27 3.31
CA THR A 249 0.63 -5.86 3.96
C THR A 249 -0.50 -5.68 2.94
N GLY A 250 -0.16 -5.44 1.67
CA GLY A 250 -1.11 -5.03 0.64
C GLY A 250 -1.74 -3.65 0.89
N ALA A 251 -1.20 -2.88 1.85
CA ALA A 251 -1.74 -1.57 2.21
C ALA A 251 -1.51 -0.55 1.10
N PRO A 252 -2.52 0.27 0.75
CA PRO A 252 -2.36 1.32 -0.25
C PRO A 252 -1.56 2.50 0.32
N ALA A 253 -1.11 3.37 -0.59
CA ALA A 253 -0.44 4.60 -0.21
C ALA A 253 -1.37 5.49 0.62
N THR A 254 -0.83 6.11 1.67
CA THR A 254 -1.59 7.03 2.52
C THR A 254 -1.78 8.38 1.86
N ARG A 255 -2.93 9.01 2.08
CA ARG A 255 -3.18 10.40 1.70
C ARG A 255 -2.17 11.38 2.34
N PRO A 256 -1.88 12.50 1.66
CA PRO A 256 -1.14 13.60 2.27
C PRO A 256 -1.94 14.25 3.42
N GLY A 257 -1.26 15.00 4.28
CA GLY A 257 -1.86 15.69 5.44
C GLY A 257 -1.51 15.07 6.79
N GLY A 258 -1.15 13.78 6.80
CA GLY A 258 -0.77 13.05 8.01
C GLY A 258 -1.91 12.93 9.02
N TYR A 259 -1.61 12.35 10.17
CA TYR A 259 -2.55 12.10 11.25
C TYR A 259 -1.90 12.48 12.57
N ARG A 260 -2.46 13.47 13.27
CA ARG A 260 -1.91 13.95 14.55
C ARG A 260 -2.81 13.53 15.69
N LEU A 261 -2.19 12.95 16.71
CA LEU A 261 -2.86 12.48 17.91
C LEU A 261 -2.18 13.09 19.15
N GLY A 262 -2.92 13.95 19.86
CA GLY A 262 -2.52 14.48 21.17
C GLY A 262 -2.81 13.51 22.32
N GLU A 263 -2.40 13.84 23.55
CA GLU A 263 -2.63 13.00 24.73
C GLU A 263 -4.13 12.81 25.02
N ASP A 264 -4.89 13.90 25.09
CA ASP A 264 -6.34 13.85 25.32
C ASP A 264 -7.07 13.06 24.22
N GLU A 265 -6.66 13.23 22.95
CA GLU A 265 -7.24 12.50 21.82
C GLU A 265 -6.89 11.00 21.86
N ALA A 266 -5.72 10.64 22.37
CA ALA A 266 -5.31 9.25 22.50
C ALA A 266 -6.14 8.52 23.57
N GLU A 267 -6.47 9.18 24.69
CA GLU A 267 -7.38 8.63 25.69
C GLU A 267 -8.79 8.41 25.10
N MET A 268 -9.32 9.41 24.38
CA MET A 268 -10.61 9.27 23.69
C MET A 268 -10.60 8.16 22.63
N LEU A 269 -9.50 7.97 21.90
CA LEU A 269 -9.37 6.88 20.92
C LEU A 269 -9.40 5.50 21.61
N VAL A 270 -8.78 5.36 22.77
CA VAL A 270 -8.80 4.11 23.55
C VAL A 270 -10.22 3.82 24.05
N GLU A 271 -10.91 4.82 24.57
CA GLU A 271 -12.33 4.69 24.98
C GLU A 271 -13.22 4.33 23.79
N PHE A 272 -13.03 4.98 22.65
CA PHE A 272 -13.76 4.70 21.42
C PHE A 272 -13.53 3.26 20.93
N ALA A 273 -12.28 2.80 20.88
CA ALA A 273 -11.95 1.43 20.48
C ALA A 273 -12.57 0.39 21.43
N ALA A 274 -12.52 0.64 22.74
CA ALA A 274 -13.13 -0.23 23.74
C ALA A 274 -14.67 -0.26 23.64
N ALA A 275 -15.28 0.88 23.31
CA ALA A 275 -16.72 0.98 23.08
C ALA A 275 -17.14 0.15 21.86
N LEU A 276 -16.41 0.23 20.74
CA LEU A 276 -16.66 -0.57 19.55
C LEU A 276 -16.55 -2.08 19.82
N GLU A 277 -15.54 -2.50 20.58
CA GLU A 277 -15.36 -3.91 20.96
C GLU A 277 -16.50 -4.46 21.82
N ALA A 278 -17.09 -3.63 22.69
CA ALA A 278 -18.20 -4.06 23.53
C ALA A 278 -19.52 -4.25 22.73
N ARG A 279 -19.55 -3.84 21.46
CA ARG A 279 -20.72 -3.97 20.60
C ARG A 279 -20.78 -5.35 19.95
N PRO A 280 -21.99 -5.88 19.69
CA PRO A 280 -22.13 -7.02 18.79
C PRO A 280 -21.65 -6.64 17.39
N ASP A 281 -21.25 -7.65 16.61
CA ASP A 281 -20.85 -7.44 15.22
C ASP A 281 -21.92 -6.64 14.46
N PRO A 282 -21.50 -5.63 13.67
CA PRO A 282 -22.42 -4.82 12.89
C PRO A 282 -23.19 -5.68 11.89
N ASP A 283 -24.35 -5.19 11.48
CA ASP A 283 -25.09 -5.82 10.40
C ASP A 283 -24.31 -5.75 9.06
N SER A 284 -24.76 -6.53 8.07
CA SER A 284 -24.06 -6.59 6.79
C SER A 284 -24.07 -5.26 6.04
N ALA A 285 -25.07 -4.40 6.27
CA ALA A 285 -25.17 -3.09 5.63
C ALA A 285 -24.12 -2.12 6.18
N LEU A 286 -24.01 -2.00 7.51
CA LEU A 286 -22.99 -1.17 8.15
C LEU A 286 -21.58 -1.70 7.85
N THR A 287 -21.37 -3.02 7.90
CA THR A 287 -20.09 -3.63 7.53
C THR A 287 -19.66 -3.24 6.10
N TRP A 288 -20.60 -3.33 5.15
CA TRP A 288 -20.33 -2.95 3.76
C TRP A 288 -20.07 -1.45 3.61
N ALA A 289 -20.82 -0.61 4.32
CA ALA A 289 -20.65 0.83 4.30
C ALA A 289 -19.30 1.27 4.86
N VAL A 290 -18.85 0.67 5.97
CA VAL A 290 -17.50 0.89 6.53
C VAL A 290 -16.43 0.46 5.52
N GLY A 291 -16.57 -0.70 4.88
CA GLY A 291 -15.65 -1.13 3.82
C GLY A 291 -15.56 -0.14 2.66
N ARG A 292 -16.68 0.42 2.22
CA ARG A 292 -16.70 1.48 1.20
C ARG A 292 -16.08 2.78 1.66
N PHE A 293 -16.37 3.19 2.89
CA PHE A 293 -15.75 4.37 3.48
C PHE A 293 -14.22 4.23 3.53
N GLU A 294 -13.70 3.06 3.91
CA GLU A 294 -12.26 2.78 3.90
C GLU A 294 -11.67 2.86 2.49
N MET A 295 -12.30 2.26 1.49
CA MET A 295 -11.87 2.39 0.08
C MET A 295 -11.84 3.85 -0.39
N GLY A 296 -12.79 4.66 0.08
CA GLY A 296 -12.80 6.10 -0.12
C GLY A 296 -11.55 6.75 0.48
N CYS A 297 -11.26 6.49 1.76
CA CYS A 297 -10.10 7.00 2.49
C CYS A 297 -8.74 6.61 1.87
N GLU A 298 -8.69 5.49 1.15
CA GLU A 298 -7.48 5.01 0.46
C GLU A 298 -7.18 5.77 -0.84
N ARG A 299 -8.15 6.49 -1.40
CA ARG A 299 -7.91 7.31 -2.60
C ARG A 299 -6.95 8.46 -2.31
N PRO A 300 -6.13 8.91 -3.27
CA PRO A 300 -5.24 10.07 -3.12
C PRO A 300 -5.91 11.35 -2.60
N THR A 301 -7.18 11.58 -2.93
CA THR A 301 -7.94 12.78 -2.53
C THR A 301 -9.37 12.42 -2.10
N ALA A 302 -9.98 13.27 -1.25
CA ALA A 302 -11.40 13.13 -0.87
C ALA A 302 -12.32 13.18 -2.10
N LEU A 303 -11.95 13.95 -3.12
CA LEU A 303 -12.68 14.06 -4.38
C LEU A 303 -12.71 12.73 -5.13
N GLU A 304 -11.57 12.04 -5.26
CA GLU A 304 -11.51 10.70 -5.86
C GLU A 304 -12.25 9.65 -5.04
N GLY A 305 -12.29 9.81 -3.71
CA GLY A 305 -13.06 8.96 -2.79
C GLY A 305 -14.55 9.25 -2.74
N LEU A 306 -15.04 10.31 -3.40
CA LEU A 306 -16.41 10.78 -3.25
C LEU A 306 -17.46 9.71 -3.56
N SER A 307 -17.28 8.98 -4.67
CA SER A 307 -18.21 7.92 -5.07
C SER A 307 -18.26 6.79 -4.04
N ASP A 308 -17.13 6.44 -3.43
CA ASP A 308 -17.06 5.41 -2.39
C ASP A 308 -17.74 5.89 -1.09
N HIS A 309 -17.57 7.17 -0.70
CA HIS A 309 -18.30 7.76 0.45
C HIS A 309 -19.82 7.85 0.23
N LEU A 310 -20.25 8.20 -0.99
CA LEU A 310 -21.67 8.22 -1.36
C LEU A 310 -22.26 6.81 -1.39
N LEU A 311 -21.53 5.82 -1.89
CA LEU A 311 -21.97 4.43 -1.81
C LEU A 311 -22.12 3.97 -0.36
N ALA A 312 -21.19 4.30 0.53
CA ALA A 312 -21.32 4.01 1.96
C ALA A 312 -22.62 4.60 2.54
N MET A 313 -22.91 5.87 2.25
CA MET A 313 -24.14 6.55 2.66
C MET A 313 -25.40 5.86 2.09
N ARG A 314 -25.37 5.51 0.81
CA ARG A 314 -26.49 4.81 0.15
C ARG A 314 -26.80 3.49 0.83
N ALA A 315 -25.79 2.70 1.19
CA ALA A 315 -26.02 1.40 1.81
C ALA A 315 -26.72 1.47 3.17
N VAL A 316 -26.56 2.56 3.93
CA VAL A 316 -27.17 2.70 5.25
C VAL A 316 -28.44 3.55 5.26
N LEU A 317 -28.65 4.40 4.25
CA LEU A 317 -29.81 5.31 4.18
C LEU A 317 -30.81 5.01 3.05
N GLU A 318 -30.38 4.36 1.96
CA GLU A 318 -31.31 3.94 0.90
C GLU A 318 -32.06 2.68 1.35
N GLY A 319 -33.39 2.75 1.26
CA GLY A 319 -34.28 1.72 1.79
C GLY A 319 -35.72 2.20 1.89
N HIS A 320 -36.63 1.27 2.18
CA HIS A 320 -38.04 1.60 2.43
C HIS A 320 -38.21 1.97 3.91
N GLY A 321 -38.06 3.26 4.21
CA GLY A 321 -38.46 3.82 5.50
C GLY A 321 -39.92 4.29 5.48
N PRO A 322 -40.51 4.59 6.65
CA PRO A 322 -41.93 4.92 6.80
C PRO A 322 -42.39 6.16 6.02
N VAL A 323 -41.46 7.08 5.69
CA VAL A 323 -41.78 8.34 4.98
C VAL A 323 -41.43 8.24 3.49
N GLY A 324 -40.61 7.27 3.10
CA GLY A 324 -40.11 7.17 1.72
C GLY A 324 -39.28 8.38 1.30
N ALA A 325 -38.60 9.04 2.27
CA ALA A 325 -37.82 10.24 2.02
C ALA A 325 -36.62 9.96 1.09
N SER A 326 -36.21 10.99 0.33
CA SER A 326 -35.04 10.91 -0.54
C SER A 326 -33.74 10.83 0.26
N LEU A 327 -32.68 10.29 -0.34
CA LEU A 327 -31.35 10.21 0.28
C LEU A 327 -30.87 11.57 0.83
N PRO A 328 -30.98 12.71 0.12
CA PRO A 328 -30.60 14.01 0.67
C PRO A 328 -31.35 14.37 1.95
N LEU A 329 -32.65 14.13 2.02
CA LEU A 329 -33.45 14.43 3.20
C LEU A 329 -33.06 13.57 4.41
N ARG A 330 -32.84 12.27 4.19
CA ARG A 330 -32.38 11.35 5.26
C ARG A 330 -30.98 11.68 5.73
N ALA A 331 -30.06 11.94 4.80
CA ALA A 331 -28.70 12.32 5.13
C ALA A 331 -28.66 13.63 5.90
N ALA A 332 -29.43 14.64 5.47
CA ALA A 332 -29.54 15.91 6.17
C ALA A 332 -30.10 15.76 7.58
N ALA A 333 -31.09 14.88 7.79
CA ALA A 333 -31.67 14.64 9.11
C ALA A 333 -30.66 14.12 10.14
N LEU A 334 -29.62 13.40 9.69
CA LEU A 334 -28.61 12.80 10.57
C LEU A 334 -27.29 13.59 10.62
N ILE A 335 -26.94 14.28 9.52
CA ILE A 335 -25.68 15.05 9.42
C ILE A 335 -25.84 16.48 9.96
N ALA A 336 -27.03 17.07 9.90
CA ALA A 336 -27.27 18.41 10.43
C ALA A 336 -26.80 18.53 11.89
N ASP A 337 -26.33 19.72 12.26
CA ASP A 337 -25.83 20.04 13.59
C ASP A 337 -26.23 21.47 13.99
N GLU A 338 -25.66 21.97 15.09
CA GLU A 338 -25.97 23.31 15.59
C GLU A 338 -25.50 24.43 14.65
N GLU A 339 -24.52 24.17 13.77
CA GLU A 339 -23.95 25.16 12.86
C GLU A 339 -24.67 25.18 11.50
N MET A 340 -25.21 24.03 11.07
CA MET A 340 -25.85 23.85 9.77
C MET A 340 -27.24 23.25 9.92
N ASP A 341 -28.25 24.02 9.53
CA ASP A 341 -29.63 23.55 9.58
C ASP A 341 -29.89 22.44 8.55
N ARG A 342 -31.02 21.74 8.71
CA ARG A 342 -31.35 20.59 7.86
C ARG A 342 -31.59 20.97 6.40
N ILE A 343 -32.09 22.17 6.13
CA ILE A 343 -32.39 22.62 4.76
C ILE A 343 -31.06 22.85 4.04
N GLU A 344 -30.14 23.59 4.67
CA GLU A 344 -28.79 23.82 4.16
C GLU A 344 -28.02 22.51 3.99
N ALA A 345 -28.10 21.60 4.96
CA ALA A 345 -27.49 20.27 4.85
C ALA A 345 -28.08 19.48 3.67
N GLY A 346 -29.40 19.54 3.45
CA GLY A 346 -30.09 18.90 2.32
C GLY A 346 -29.61 19.43 0.98
N GLU A 347 -29.61 20.75 0.79
CA GLU A 347 -29.09 21.41 -0.41
C GLU A 347 -27.62 21.04 -0.67
N ARG A 348 -26.82 20.93 0.39
CA ARG A 348 -25.41 20.55 0.28
C ARG A 348 -25.22 19.10 -0.14
N VAL A 349 -26.03 18.16 0.36
CA VAL A 349 -26.03 16.77 -0.13
C VAL A 349 -26.46 16.70 -1.60
N GLU A 350 -27.44 17.50 -2.02
CA GLU A 350 -27.83 17.57 -3.43
C GLU A 350 -26.69 18.07 -4.32
N HIS A 351 -25.99 19.13 -3.91
CA HIS A 351 -24.78 19.60 -4.61
C HIS A 351 -23.68 18.53 -4.68
N VAL A 352 -23.53 17.69 -3.65
CA VAL A 352 -22.57 16.58 -3.67
C VAL A 352 -22.99 15.49 -4.66
N LEU A 353 -24.28 15.17 -4.76
CA LEU A 353 -24.79 14.22 -5.76
C LEU A 353 -24.65 14.75 -7.19
N GLU A 354 -24.84 16.05 -7.39
CA GLU A 354 -24.56 16.71 -8.67
C GLU A 354 -23.07 16.70 -9.00
N LEU A 355 -22.20 16.90 -8.00
CA LEU A 355 -20.75 16.80 -8.15
C LEU A 355 -20.34 15.40 -8.61
N GLU A 356 -20.86 14.33 -8.00
CA GLU A 356 -20.60 12.94 -8.43
C GLU A 356 -20.96 12.75 -9.91
N ARG A 357 -22.15 13.20 -10.32
CA ARG A 357 -22.60 13.12 -11.73
C ARG A 357 -21.72 13.96 -12.65
N ALA A 358 -21.32 15.15 -12.24
CA ALA A 358 -20.45 16.01 -13.02
C ALA A 358 -19.07 15.38 -13.21
N MET A 359 -18.49 14.79 -12.16
CA MET A 359 -17.22 14.06 -12.22
C MET A 359 -17.29 12.86 -13.17
N MET A 360 -18.36 12.06 -13.10
CA MET A 360 -18.57 10.94 -14.03
C MET A 360 -18.66 11.40 -15.50
N ASN A 361 -19.13 12.63 -15.74
CA ASN A 361 -19.21 13.24 -17.07
C ASN A 361 -17.98 14.09 -17.43
N GLY A 362 -16.93 14.11 -16.59
CA GLY A 362 -15.71 14.89 -16.82
C GLY A 362 -15.90 16.41 -16.76
N ARG A 363 -16.94 16.90 -16.09
CA ARG A 363 -17.23 18.34 -15.96
C ARG A 363 -16.59 18.92 -14.69
N PRO A 364 -15.89 20.06 -14.78
CA PRO A 364 -15.38 20.74 -13.60
C PRO A 364 -16.54 21.35 -12.80
N VAL A 365 -16.44 21.30 -11.48
CA VAL A 365 -17.39 21.93 -10.55
C VAL A 365 -16.59 22.77 -9.56
N GLU A 366 -17.07 23.98 -9.28
CA GLU A 366 -16.46 24.85 -8.28
C GLU A 366 -16.56 24.22 -6.89
N ARG A 367 -15.54 24.44 -6.05
CA ARG A 367 -15.50 23.95 -4.65
C ARG A 367 -15.66 22.43 -4.50
N ALA A 368 -15.38 21.65 -5.55
CA ALA A 368 -15.49 20.20 -5.56
C ALA A 368 -14.76 19.51 -4.39
N ILE A 369 -13.53 19.96 -4.07
CA ILE A 369 -12.73 19.40 -2.98
C ILE A 369 -13.37 19.68 -1.62
N GLU A 370 -13.91 20.88 -1.40
CA GLU A 370 -14.59 21.26 -0.16
C GLU A 370 -15.85 20.44 0.06
N LEU A 371 -16.66 20.24 -0.99
CA LEU A 371 -17.86 19.41 -0.95
C LEU A 371 -17.53 17.94 -0.66
N ALA A 372 -16.51 17.39 -1.33
CA ALA A 372 -16.10 16.01 -1.11
C ALA A 372 -15.52 15.78 0.30
N THR A 373 -14.76 16.74 0.82
CA THR A 373 -14.23 16.69 2.19
C THR A 373 -15.34 16.78 3.23
N TRP A 374 -16.31 17.67 3.00
CA TRP A 374 -17.49 17.78 3.86
C TRP A 374 -18.31 16.48 3.86
N MET A 375 -18.51 15.86 2.68
CA MET A 375 -19.21 14.59 2.59
C MET A 375 -18.45 13.46 3.30
N GLU A 376 -17.13 13.38 3.15
CA GLU A 376 -16.31 12.41 3.88
C GLU A 376 -16.49 12.52 5.40
N GLU A 377 -16.44 13.75 5.93
CA GLU A 377 -16.60 13.95 7.37
C GLU A 377 -18.02 13.66 7.86
N GLY A 378 -19.04 14.01 7.07
CA GLY A 378 -20.43 13.65 7.34
C GLY A 378 -20.63 12.13 7.36
N THR A 379 -20.09 11.40 6.38
CA THR A 379 -20.10 9.94 6.36
C THR A 379 -19.34 9.36 7.56
N ARG A 380 -18.16 9.90 7.89
CA ARG A 380 -17.36 9.44 9.04
C ARG A 380 -18.16 9.55 10.34
N ARG A 381 -18.73 10.72 10.61
CA ARG A 381 -19.55 10.97 11.80
C ARG A 381 -20.75 10.01 11.87
N LEU A 382 -21.49 9.88 10.78
CA LEU A 382 -22.66 9.01 10.71
C LEU A 382 -22.30 7.53 10.96
N LEU A 383 -21.24 7.02 10.32
CA LEU A 383 -20.78 5.65 10.53
C LEU A 383 -20.26 5.43 11.96
N ARG A 384 -19.61 6.44 12.54
CA ARG A 384 -19.14 6.39 13.94
C ARG A 384 -20.30 6.26 14.91
N GLU A 385 -21.33 7.11 14.79
CA GLU A 385 -22.53 7.08 15.64
C GLU A 385 -23.32 5.77 15.44
N ALA A 386 -23.40 5.28 14.21
CA ALA A 386 -23.99 3.98 13.89
C ALA A 386 -23.24 2.81 14.54
N ALA A 387 -21.91 2.81 14.44
CA ALA A 387 -21.06 1.75 15.01
C ALA A 387 -21.10 1.73 16.54
N LEU A 388 -21.20 2.90 17.18
CA LEU A 388 -21.46 3.01 18.62
C LEU A 388 -22.89 2.57 19.01
N GLY A 389 -23.79 2.48 18.03
CA GLY A 389 -25.18 2.09 18.20
C GLY A 389 -26.07 3.20 18.72
N GLU A 390 -25.66 4.46 18.58
CA GLU A 390 -26.42 5.64 18.99
C GLU A 390 -27.63 5.86 18.06
N LEU A 391 -27.51 5.47 16.79
CA LEU A 391 -28.53 5.60 15.74
C LEU A 391 -29.40 4.33 15.55
N GLY A 392 -29.29 3.33 16.44
CA GLY A 392 -30.02 2.07 16.30
C GLY A 392 -29.53 1.17 15.15
N ASN A 393 -30.34 0.16 14.79
CA ASN A 393 -29.96 -0.86 13.79
C ASN A 393 -30.41 -0.54 12.36
N ASP A 394 -31.35 0.39 12.18
CA ASP A 394 -31.86 0.80 10.86
C ASP A 394 -31.83 2.32 10.76
N LEU A 395 -30.75 2.83 10.17
CA LEU A 395 -30.53 4.26 10.02
C LEU A 395 -31.58 4.91 9.13
N SER A 396 -32.15 4.18 8.16
CA SER A 396 -33.18 4.74 7.26
C SER A 396 -34.47 5.03 8.01
N THR A 397 -34.85 4.15 8.94
CA THR A 397 -35.99 4.36 9.84
C THR A 397 -35.70 5.49 10.82
N VAL A 398 -34.51 5.54 11.42
CA VAL A 398 -34.15 6.63 12.35
C VAL A 398 -34.14 7.99 11.66
N ALA A 399 -33.63 8.09 10.43
CA ALA A 399 -33.69 9.34 9.67
C ALA A 399 -35.15 9.77 9.42
N ASP A 400 -36.01 8.85 9.01
CA ASP A 400 -37.44 9.13 8.77
C ASP A 400 -38.16 9.52 10.08
N GLU A 401 -37.81 8.92 11.22
CA GLU A 401 -38.34 9.29 12.53
C GLU A 401 -37.89 10.69 12.96
N THR A 402 -36.60 11.03 12.78
CA THR A 402 -36.08 12.38 13.03
C THR A 402 -36.81 13.42 12.18
N LEU A 403 -37.04 13.13 10.89
CA LEU A 403 -37.81 14.00 10.00
C LEU A 403 -39.25 14.21 10.50
N ILE A 404 -39.92 13.16 11.00
CA ILE A 404 -41.27 13.28 11.56
C ILE A 404 -41.26 14.13 12.84
N VAL A 405 -40.36 13.84 13.78
CA VAL A 405 -40.29 14.53 15.07
C VAL A 405 -40.03 16.02 14.87
N ASP A 406 -39.08 16.36 14.02
CA ASP A 406 -38.70 17.75 13.80
C ASP A 406 -39.72 18.48 12.93
N GLY A 407 -40.27 17.83 11.90
CA GLY A 407 -41.38 18.40 11.11
C GLY A 407 -42.62 18.68 11.95
N LEU A 408 -42.86 17.90 13.01
CA LEU A 408 -43.89 18.17 14.01
C LEU A 408 -43.52 19.33 14.95
N ALA A 409 -42.24 19.53 15.26
CA ALA A 409 -41.75 20.59 16.13
C ALA A 409 -41.75 21.97 15.44
N GLU A 410 -41.44 22.02 14.14
CA GLU A 410 -41.40 23.24 13.32
C GLU A 410 -42.79 23.70 12.84
N GLY A 411 -43.82 22.86 12.99
CA GLY A 411 -45.21 23.20 12.66
C GLY A 411 -45.59 23.05 11.20
N ASP A 412 -44.74 22.44 10.37
CA ASP A 412 -44.89 22.26 8.92
C ASP A 412 -45.66 20.99 8.53
N ALA A 413 -46.72 20.65 9.28
CA ALA A 413 -47.49 19.44 9.00
C ALA A 413 -48.46 19.59 7.80
N GLN A 414 -47.95 19.31 6.59
CA GLN A 414 -48.71 18.53 5.59
C GLN A 414 -47.97 17.22 5.33
N ILE A 415 -48.05 16.29 6.30
CA ILE A 415 -47.63 14.90 6.09
C ILE A 415 -48.81 14.18 5.43
N SER A 416 -48.75 13.99 4.11
CA SER A 416 -49.65 13.06 3.41
C SER A 416 -49.16 11.63 3.65
N VAL A 417 -49.65 11.00 4.73
CA VAL A 417 -49.50 9.55 4.92
C VAL A 417 -50.43 8.86 3.94
N SER A 418 -49.91 8.44 2.80
CA SER A 418 -50.63 7.53 1.89
C SER A 418 -50.61 6.13 2.51
N VAL A 419 -51.67 5.79 3.24
CA VAL A 419 -52.01 4.40 3.52
C VAL A 419 -52.40 3.76 2.20
N ALA A 420 -51.63 2.79 1.71
CA ALA A 420 -51.97 2.02 0.54
C ALA A 420 -53.22 1.18 0.86
N GLU A 421 -54.39 1.65 0.39
CA GLU A 421 -55.62 0.89 0.41
C GLU A 421 -55.57 -0.15 -0.71
N GLU A 422 -55.71 -1.42 -0.32
CA GLU A 422 -55.62 -2.61 -1.15
C GLU A 422 -56.65 -2.53 -2.30
N LEU A 423 -56.18 -2.19 -3.51
CA LEU A 423 -57.03 -2.14 -4.70
C LEU A 423 -57.44 -3.57 -5.11
N VAL A 424 -58.70 -3.89 -4.84
CA VAL A 424 -59.40 -5.06 -5.38
C VAL A 424 -59.42 -4.94 -6.90
N LEU A 425 -58.69 -5.83 -7.57
CA LEU A 425 -58.72 -6.00 -9.02
C LEU A 425 -60.09 -6.58 -9.44
N GLU A 426 -60.91 -5.77 -10.12
CA GLU A 426 -62.04 -6.28 -10.89
C GLU A 426 -61.55 -6.85 -12.23
N GLU A 427 -61.89 -8.11 -12.49
CA GLU A 427 -61.58 -8.85 -13.72
C GLU A 427 -62.36 -8.28 -14.92
N GLU A 428 -61.67 -7.76 -15.95
CA GLU A 428 -62.27 -7.54 -17.27
C GLU A 428 -62.15 -8.81 -18.14
N PRO A 429 -63.22 -9.25 -18.83
CA PRO A 429 -63.18 -10.43 -19.68
C PRO A 429 -62.65 -10.13 -21.09
N LEU A 430 -61.77 -11.02 -21.54
CA LEU A 430 -61.20 -11.13 -22.89
C LEU A 430 -62.28 -11.19 -24.00
N ALA A 431 -62.09 -10.39 -25.07
CA ALA A 431 -62.77 -10.58 -26.34
C ALA A 431 -61.83 -10.31 -27.54
N GLU A 432 -61.42 -11.43 -28.15
CA GLU A 432 -61.18 -11.76 -29.57
C GLU A 432 -60.60 -10.72 -30.56
N GLU A 433 -59.45 -11.10 -31.15
CA GLU A 433 -58.85 -10.54 -32.37
C GLU A 433 -59.73 -10.71 -33.62
N PRO A 434 -59.56 -9.82 -34.62
CA PRO A 434 -59.49 -10.33 -35.99
C PRO A 434 -58.39 -9.68 -36.88
N SER A 435 -57.59 -10.57 -37.47
CA SER A 435 -57.31 -10.72 -38.92
C SER A 435 -56.87 -9.51 -39.79
N ILE A 436 -55.59 -9.57 -40.12
CA ILE A 436 -54.75 -9.06 -41.24
C ILE A 436 -55.43 -8.97 -42.64
N VAL A 437 -55.01 -7.97 -43.47
CA VAL A 437 -54.66 -7.97 -44.94
C VAL A 437 -55.03 -6.60 -45.63
N PRO A 438 -54.29 -6.02 -46.62
CA PRO A 438 -53.32 -4.91 -46.41
C PRO A 438 -53.41 -3.76 -47.47
N GLU A 439 -52.35 -2.95 -47.59
CA GLU A 439 -51.90 -2.04 -48.69
C GLU A 439 -52.50 -0.63 -48.88
N SER A 440 -51.63 0.38 -48.74
CA SER A 440 -51.24 1.42 -49.75
C SER A 440 -50.41 2.52 -49.05
N GLU A 441 -49.11 2.62 -49.31
CA GLU A 441 -48.44 3.60 -50.20
C GLU A 441 -48.44 5.06 -49.70
N ASP A 442 -47.21 5.54 -49.46
CA ASP A 442 -46.65 6.90 -49.58
C ASP A 442 -47.34 8.08 -48.90
N GLU A 443 -46.66 8.66 -47.90
CA GLU A 443 -46.60 10.12 -47.76
C GLU A 443 -45.31 10.56 -47.03
N GLU A 444 -44.61 11.47 -47.70
CA GLU A 444 -43.35 12.12 -47.36
C GLU A 444 -43.49 13.00 -46.10
N ILE A 445 -42.53 12.94 -45.18
CA ILE A 445 -42.37 13.97 -44.14
C ILE A 445 -41.00 14.63 -44.31
N SER A 446 -41.08 15.87 -44.80
CA SER A 446 -40.02 16.86 -44.95
C SER A 446 -39.32 17.16 -43.61
N ILE A 447 -37.99 16.99 -43.58
CA ILE A 447 -37.12 17.50 -42.51
C ILE A 447 -36.62 18.88 -42.97
N GLU A 448 -37.19 19.93 -42.38
CA GLU A 448 -36.77 21.31 -42.64
C GLU A 448 -35.52 21.61 -41.81
N ALA A 449 -34.41 21.85 -42.53
CA ALA A 449 -33.12 22.25 -41.99
C ALA A 449 -33.21 23.69 -41.45
N PHE A 450 -32.76 23.91 -40.21
CA PHE A 450 -32.57 25.23 -39.65
C PHE A 450 -31.08 25.59 -39.73
N GLU A 451 -30.73 26.49 -40.65
CA GLU A 451 -29.42 27.14 -40.72
C GLU A 451 -29.29 28.19 -39.58
N PRO A 452 -28.14 28.29 -38.89
CA PRO A 452 -27.84 29.41 -38.01
C PRO A 452 -26.97 30.46 -38.70
N GLU A 453 -27.33 31.72 -38.53
CA GLU A 453 -26.55 32.91 -38.90
C GLU A 453 -26.72 33.99 -37.80
N PRO A 454 -25.84 35.00 -37.67
CA PRO A 454 -24.53 34.87 -37.04
C PRO A 454 -24.33 35.93 -35.92
N GLU A 455 -23.12 35.89 -35.34
CA GLU A 455 -22.55 36.74 -34.29
C GLU A 455 -22.93 38.22 -34.31
N LEU A 456 -23.15 38.76 -33.10
CA LEU A 456 -23.03 40.20 -32.82
C LEU A 456 -22.32 40.38 -31.46
N SER A 457 -21.02 40.63 -31.58
CA SER A 457 -20.12 41.20 -30.59
C SER A 457 -20.67 42.52 -30.03
N ALA A 458 -20.81 42.61 -28.71
CA ALA A 458 -21.04 43.86 -28.00
C ALA A 458 -19.98 44.01 -26.89
N GLU A 459 -19.02 44.89 -27.17
CA GLU A 459 -18.06 45.43 -26.21
C GLU A 459 -18.82 46.11 -25.06
N LEU A 460 -18.66 45.59 -23.84
CA LEU A 460 -19.05 46.28 -22.62
C LEU A 460 -17.79 46.81 -21.93
N GLN A 461 -17.56 48.10 -22.10
CA GLN A 461 -16.58 48.88 -21.36
C GLN A 461 -17.01 48.97 -19.90
N LEU A 462 -16.20 48.42 -19.00
CA LEU A 462 -16.34 48.61 -17.55
C LEU A 462 -15.49 49.81 -17.09
N PRO A 463 -15.95 50.60 -16.10
CA PRO A 463 -15.17 51.70 -15.54
C PRO A 463 -14.05 51.17 -14.64
N VAL A 464 -12.85 51.73 -14.79
CA VAL A 464 -11.71 51.52 -13.90
C VAL A 464 -11.92 52.38 -12.65
N GLU A 465 -12.16 51.77 -11.49
CA GLU A 465 -12.01 52.42 -10.18
C GLU A 465 -10.57 52.27 -9.70
N GLU A 466 -9.94 53.41 -9.41
CA GLU A 466 -8.61 53.53 -8.82
C GLU A 466 -8.62 52.99 -7.38
N LEU A 467 -7.79 51.97 -7.12
CA LEU A 467 -7.43 51.55 -5.76
C LEU A 467 -6.23 52.39 -5.28
N PRO A 468 -6.16 52.74 -3.98
CA PRO A 468 -5.07 53.53 -3.43
C PRO A 468 -3.77 52.71 -3.37
N GLU A 469 -2.66 53.35 -3.73
CA GLU A 469 -1.30 52.83 -3.65
C GLU A 469 -0.91 52.56 -2.19
N GLU A 470 -0.70 51.29 -1.83
CA GLU A 470 -0.03 50.91 -0.57
C GLU A 470 1.49 50.89 -0.80
N GLU A 471 2.20 51.79 -0.11
CA GLU A 471 3.66 51.83 0.00
C GLU A 471 4.19 50.54 0.64
N TYR A 472 4.80 49.66 -0.16
CA TYR A 472 5.65 48.58 0.33
C TYR A 472 7.05 49.12 0.65
N VAL A 473 7.37 49.15 1.95
CA VAL A 473 8.72 49.43 2.45
C VAL A 473 9.55 48.15 2.35
N GLU A 474 10.42 48.05 1.35
CA GLU A 474 11.42 46.98 1.27
C GLU A 474 12.44 47.13 2.41
N GLN A 475 12.38 46.24 3.40
CA GLN A 475 13.48 46.03 4.35
C GLN A 475 14.40 44.95 3.81
N GLU A 476 15.53 45.36 3.22
CA GLU A 476 16.66 44.50 2.88
C GLU A 476 17.28 43.89 4.17
N THR A 477 16.86 42.69 4.56
CA THR A 477 17.66 41.86 5.48
C THR A 477 18.72 41.11 4.67
N ARG A 478 19.88 41.74 4.48
CA ARG A 478 21.12 41.07 4.03
C ARG A 478 21.57 40.05 5.08
N ILE A 479 21.36 38.78 4.81
CA ILE A 479 22.08 37.68 5.46
C ILE A 479 23.48 37.64 4.84
N MET A 480 24.52 37.91 5.64
CA MET A 480 25.91 37.73 5.24
C MET A 480 26.22 36.24 5.16
N GLU A 481 26.46 35.73 3.96
CA GLU A 481 27.16 34.46 3.75
C GLU A 481 28.67 34.67 3.99
N PRO A 482 29.35 33.78 4.72
CA PRO A 482 30.80 33.86 4.92
C PRO A 482 31.54 33.47 3.62
N VAL A 483 32.44 34.36 3.18
CA VAL A 483 33.38 34.12 2.09
C VAL A 483 34.42 33.08 2.54
N PRO A 484 34.57 31.92 1.86
CA PRO A 484 35.65 30.98 2.15
C PRO A 484 37.01 31.55 1.70
N ALA A 485 38.05 31.27 2.48
CA ALA A 485 39.43 31.69 2.20
C ALA A 485 40.01 30.96 0.96
N GLU A 486 40.95 31.61 0.27
CA GLU A 486 41.41 31.31 -1.10
C GLU A 486 42.13 29.96 -1.33
N ASP A 487 42.24 29.04 -0.37
CA ASP A 487 43.12 27.87 -0.54
C ASP A 487 42.61 26.50 -0.04
N GLU A 488 41.29 26.24 0.04
CA GLU A 488 40.83 24.85 0.24
C GLU A 488 39.35 24.64 -0.11
N ILE A 489 39.10 24.00 -1.25
CA ILE A 489 38.10 22.94 -1.55
C ILE A 489 38.29 22.61 -3.04
N ARG A 490 39.06 21.55 -3.33
CA ARG A 490 39.06 20.90 -4.65
C ARG A 490 38.10 19.73 -4.56
N ILE A 491 36.85 19.92 -5.01
CA ILE A 491 35.98 18.80 -5.33
C ILE A 491 36.42 18.29 -6.71
N THR A 492 37.28 17.27 -6.73
CA THR A 492 37.49 16.45 -7.93
C THR A 492 36.28 15.53 -8.07
N ALA A 493 35.35 15.90 -8.95
CA ALA A 493 34.33 14.98 -9.43
C ALA A 493 35.02 13.84 -10.18
N THR A 494 34.89 12.62 -9.67
CA THR A 494 35.26 11.39 -10.38
C THR A 494 34.30 11.18 -11.55
N PRO A 495 34.80 11.02 -12.81
CA PRO A 495 33.96 10.81 -13.98
C PRO A 495 33.64 9.31 -14.09
N TRP A 496 32.56 8.86 -13.45
CA TRP A 496 32.12 7.46 -13.52
C TRP A 496 31.38 7.11 -14.83
N LEU A 497 31.35 8.03 -15.80
CA LEU A 497 30.62 7.90 -17.06
C LEU A 497 31.52 7.80 -18.31
N GLU A 498 32.82 7.55 -18.15
CA GLU A 498 33.73 7.24 -19.27
C GLU A 498 33.96 5.72 -19.48
N GLU A 499 33.45 4.85 -18.60
CA GLU A 499 33.73 3.41 -18.64
C GLU A 499 32.71 2.55 -19.43
N VAL A 500 31.85 3.18 -20.25
CA VAL A 500 30.95 2.48 -21.20
C VAL A 500 31.21 2.89 -22.66
N SER A 501 32.30 3.58 -22.95
CA SER A 501 32.70 3.94 -24.32
C SER A 501 33.82 3.04 -24.83
N ASP A 502 33.53 1.77 -25.12
CA ASP A 502 34.48 0.92 -25.86
C ASP A 502 34.51 1.37 -27.35
N PRO A 503 35.64 1.81 -27.93
CA PRO A 503 35.69 2.38 -29.27
C PRO A 503 35.90 1.30 -30.34
N ARG A 504 35.11 0.21 -30.29
CA ARG A 504 35.17 -0.85 -31.30
C ARG A 504 33.76 -1.29 -31.72
N GLY A 505 33.29 -0.65 -32.80
CA GLY A 505 32.50 -1.28 -33.85
C GLY A 505 31.16 -1.91 -33.45
N GLY A 506 30.09 -1.13 -33.57
CA GLY A 506 28.76 -1.56 -34.01
C GLY A 506 28.21 -2.86 -33.45
N ASP A 507 27.70 -2.81 -32.22
CA ASP A 507 26.68 -3.75 -31.74
C ASP A 507 25.54 -2.96 -31.10
N THR A 508 24.36 -3.06 -31.70
CA THR A 508 23.10 -2.55 -31.17
C THR A 508 22.67 -3.38 -29.97
N ILE A 509 22.35 -2.73 -28.85
CA ILE A 509 21.70 -3.37 -27.69
C ILE A 509 20.35 -3.94 -28.17
N GLN A 510 20.27 -5.26 -28.33
CA GLN A 510 19.02 -5.97 -28.57
C GLN A 510 18.26 -6.09 -27.24
N TRP A 511 17.15 -5.38 -27.16
CA TRP A 511 16.12 -5.60 -26.14
C TRP A 511 15.58 -7.04 -26.26
N PRO A 512 15.29 -7.75 -25.16
CA PRO A 512 14.76 -9.11 -25.22
C PRO A 512 13.27 -9.06 -25.60
N ALA A 513 12.99 -8.83 -26.87
CA ALA A 513 11.69 -9.08 -27.49
C ALA A 513 11.81 -10.37 -28.30
N ASP A 514 11.66 -11.50 -27.61
CA ASP A 514 11.59 -12.81 -28.24
C ASP A 514 10.21 -12.90 -28.93
N SER A 515 10.16 -12.64 -30.25
CA SER A 515 8.94 -12.43 -31.04
C SER A 515 7.96 -13.61 -31.04
N ASP A 516 8.44 -14.80 -30.68
CA ASP A 516 7.66 -16.03 -30.73
C ASP A 516 6.85 -16.31 -29.45
N ARG A 517 7.22 -15.70 -28.31
CA ARG A 517 6.48 -15.88 -27.04
C ARG A 517 5.20 -15.05 -26.97
N ASP A 518 5.16 -13.93 -27.68
CA ASP A 518 4.06 -12.96 -27.58
C ASP A 518 2.82 -13.35 -28.41
N ILE A 519 3.01 -14.16 -29.45
CA ILE A 519 1.93 -14.67 -30.30
C ILE A 519 1.02 -15.64 -29.53
N GLN A 520 1.60 -16.49 -28.67
CA GLN A 520 0.83 -17.46 -27.88
C GLN A 520 0.05 -16.81 -26.73
N HIS A 521 0.50 -15.66 -26.22
CA HIS A 521 -0.24 -14.93 -25.19
C HIS A 521 -1.39 -14.10 -25.77
N ARG A 522 -1.25 -13.60 -27.01
CA ARG A 522 -2.29 -12.85 -27.75
C ARG A 522 -3.50 -13.71 -28.12
N GLU A 523 -3.31 -14.97 -28.52
CA GLU A 523 -4.42 -15.86 -28.90
C GLU A 523 -5.37 -16.20 -27.73
N LYS A 524 -4.92 -16.06 -26.47
CA LYS A 524 -5.74 -16.37 -25.28
C LYS A 524 -6.66 -15.24 -24.82
N VAL A 525 -6.43 -13.99 -25.26
CA VAL A 525 -7.15 -12.80 -24.77
C VAL A 525 -8.16 -12.26 -25.80
N ASP A 526 -8.14 -12.78 -27.03
CA ASP A 526 -8.97 -12.32 -28.14
C ASP A 526 -10.40 -12.89 -28.07
N THR A 527 -11.18 -12.38 -27.11
CA THR A 527 -12.64 -12.57 -27.10
C THR A 527 -13.31 -11.44 -27.89
N PRO A 528 -14.35 -11.72 -28.70
CA PRO A 528 -15.00 -10.75 -29.59
C PRO A 528 -15.64 -9.53 -28.86
N ARG A 529 -15.63 -9.52 -27.53
CA ARG A 529 -16.27 -8.52 -26.68
C ARG A 529 -15.38 -7.31 -26.37
N VAL A 530 -14.07 -7.35 -26.70
CA VAL A 530 -13.11 -6.29 -26.34
C VAL A 530 -12.42 -5.66 -27.57
N ARG A 531 -12.66 -6.21 -28.77
CA ARG A 531 -12.02 -5.79 -30.04
C ARG A 531 -12.28 -4.34 -30.47
N HIS A 532 -13.28 -3.68 -29.92
CA HIS A 532 -13.66 -2.31 -30.26
C HIS A 532 -13.05 -1.26 -29.31
N LEU A 533 -12.37 -1.69 -28.23
CA LEU A 533 -11.75 -0.80 -27.26
C LEU A 533 -10.29 -0.47 -27.59
N PHE A 534 -9.69 -1.17 -28.54
CA PHE A 534 -8.32 -0.93 -28.99
C PHE A 534 -8.31 -0.79 -30.52
N PRO A 535 -7.79 0.31 -31.08
CA PRO A 535 -7.66 0.45 -32.52
C PRO A 535 -6.76 -0.65 -33.08
N VAL A 536 -7.20 -1.28 -34.18
CA VAL A 536 -6.43 -2.31 -34.89
C VAL A 536 -5.23 -1.62 -35.56
N PRO A 537 -3.99 -2.08 -35.32
CA PRO A 537 -2.79 -1.41 -35.84
C PRO A 537 -2.62 -1.41 -37.35
N GLU A 538 -3.46 -2.10 -38.12
CA GLU A 538 -3.37 -2.12 -39.60
C GLU A 538 -3.63 -0.74 -40.23
N ASP A 539 -4.24 0.20 -39.50
CA ASP A 539 -4.44 1.60 -39.93
C ASP A 539 -3.51 2.61 -39.20
N ALA A 540 -2.51 2.13 -38.46
CA ALA A 540 -1.60 2.97 -37.70
C ALA A 540 -0.21 3.05 -38.37
N ASP A 541 -0.07 3.96 -39.34
CA ASP A 541 1.17 4.26 -40.08
C ASP A 541 2.25 4.95 -39.21
N TRP A 542 2.69 4.32 -38.12
CA TRP A 542 3.87 4.77 -37.38
C TRP A 542 4.84 3.62 -37.10
N GLU A 543 5.62 3.25 -38.12
CA GLU A 543 6.85 2.49 -37.91
C GLU A 543 7.97 3.44 -37.45
N VAL A 544 8.17 3.55 -36.13
CA VAL A 544 9.36 4.22 -35.58
C VAL A 544 10.53 3.24 -35.64
N SER A 545 11.24 3.25 -36.77
CA SER A 545 12.40 2.37 -37.00
C SER A 545 13.71 2.91 -36.41
N HIS A 546 13.76 4.19 -36.00
CA HIS A 546 14.97 4.81 -35.45
C HIS A 546 14.66 6.06 -34.63
N LEU A 547 15.34 6.23 -33.49
CA LEU A 547 15.27 7.39 -32.61
C LEU A 547 16.64 8.09 -32.62
N GLU A 548 16.74 9.26 -33.26
CA GLU A 548 17.94 10.12 -33.20
C GLU A 548 17.77 11.17 -32.11
N PHE A 549 18.77 11.27 -31.23
CA PHE A 549 18.87 12.34 -30.24
C PHE A 549 19.83 13.43 -30.74
N GLU A 550 19.30 14.60 -31.11
CA GLU A 550 20.12 15.78 -31.36
C GLU A 550 20.41 16.51 -30.04
N TYR A 551 21.69 16.58 -29.66
CA TYR A 551 22.16 17.44 -28.56
C TYR A 551 22.33 18.88 -29.06
N SER A 552 21.35 19.73 -28.80
CA SER A 552 21.49 21.18 -29.01
C SER A 552 22.35 21.79 -27.88
N ARG A 553 23.63 22.07 -28.20
CA ARG A 553 24.47 22.95 -27.38
C ARG A 553 24.01 24.40 -27.58
N ASN A 554 23.13 24.89 -26.71
CA ASN A 554 22.90 26.33 -26.57
C ASN A 554 24.17 27.01 -26.03
N ARG A 555 24.91 27.67 -26.93
CA ARG A 555 25.95 28.65 -26.59
C ARG A 555 25.26 29.98 -26.32
N ALA A 556 25.27 30.40 -25.06
CA ALA A 556 24.93 31.76 -24.68
C ALA A 556 25.88 32.77 -25.34
N ARG A 557 25.30 33.76 -26.01
CA ARG A 557 25.83 35.12 -26.08
C ARG A 557 24.66 36.10 -26.07
#